data_AF-A0A1L9REJ3-F1
#
_entry.id   AF-A0A1L9REJ3-F1
#
_cell.length_a   1.000
_cell.length_b   1.000
_cell.length_c   1.000
_cell.angle_alpha   90.00
_cell.angle_beta   90.00
_cell.angle_gamma   90.00
#
_symmetry.space_group_name_H-M   'P 1'
#
loop_
_entity.id
_entity.type
_entity.pdbx_description
1 polymer ?
#
loop_
_entity_poly.entity_id
_entity_poly.type
_entity_poly.pdbx_seq_one_letter_code
_entity_poly.pdbx_strand_id
1 'polypeptide(L)'
;MHLPCPRADEPVKSGPFTYGGKGITNASSSRVRAATKPWVTAQLQLYEIPFQKSSPAAQLKATLETAVKTGKCNSIAPSVASIEELSREKCQEQLNNHDEVVKKWRAAEFSKLKSPSDEAYFDPSLFIAKYSLESLDGPPDMGKQNNALILKKVSGRAFEMAVQRIPGLVARITRDLTVIGWENSIERGLDSAFATISSDCQFDIRTTESNFDFDRFMAKFFLDGLNGKPNPRKYSEPIDLYPFLDQNQKLEAAAASIPGLKVCRVKGRSSLTFTIVGWDSYKLVLKKKEFEEERAREEAEEAAEKKTEMEERWQETLKPIMNI
;
A
#
# COMPACT_ATOMS: atom_id res chain seq x y z
N MET A 1 -11.61 7.02 7.07
CA MET A 1 -11.29 7.67 8.36
C MET A 1 -10.23 6.82 9.04
N HIS A 2 -9.05 7.36 9.34
CA HIS A 2 -8.09 6.65 10.19
C HIS A 2 -8.44 6.94 11.64
N LEU A 3 -9.10 5.99 12.30
CA LEU A 3 -9.27 6.04 13.74
C LEU A 3 -7.92 5.79 14.41
N PRO A 4 -7.55 6.57 15.44
CA PRO A 4 -6.29 6.38 16.12
C PRO A 4 -6.28 5.00 16.78
N CYS A 5 -5.36 4.14 16.34
CA CYS A 5 -5.03 2.89 17.02
C CYS A 5 -4.64 3.21 18.47
N PRO A 6 -4.97 2.34 19.46
CA PRO A 6 -4.46 2.48 20.81
C PRO A 6 -2.95 2.63 20.71
N ARG A 7 -2.43 3.80 21.11
CA ARG A 7 -1.00 3.97 21.17
C ARG A 7 -0.53 3.06 22.29
N ALA A 8 0.47 2.22 22.02
CA ALA A 8 1.28 1.72 23.10
C ALA A 8 1.72 2.93 23.94
N ASP A 9 1.72 2.80 25.27
CA ASP A 9 2.40 3.77 26.11
C ASP A 9 3.76 4.03 25.47
N GLU A 10 4.08 5.31 25.20
CA GLU A 10 5.31 5.64 24.50
C GLU A 10 6.43 4.91 25.23
N PRO A 11 7.17 4.01 24.56
CA PRO A 11 8.29 3.37 25.22
C PRO A 11 9.15 4.51 25.73
N VAL A 12 9.41 4.51 27.05
CA VAL A 12 10.28 5.50 27.67
C VAL A 12 11.48 5.58 26.74
N LYS A 13 11.68 6.74 26.12
CA LYS A 13 12.77 6.96 25.16
C LYS A 13 14.05 6.78 25.96
N SER A 14 14.51 5.55 26.10
CA SER A 14 15.89 5.26 26.38
C SER A 14 16.59 5.80 25.14
N GLY A 15 17.14 7.02 25.26
CA GLY A 15 18.12 7.49 24.29
C GLY A 15 19.11 6.35 24.04
N PRO A 16 19.66 6.24 22.82
CA PRO A 16 20.62 5.19 22.53
C PRO A 16 21.62 5.17 23.68
N PHE A 17 21.74 4.03 24.36
CA PHE A 17 22.72 3.85 25.42
C PHE A 17 24.08 3.74 24.72
N THR A 18 24.50 4.80 24.04
CA THR A 18 25.80 4.92 23.40
C THR A 18 26.79 5.24 24.48
N TYR A 19 27.24 4.21 25.19
CA TYR A 19 28.52 4.27 25.88
C TYR A 19 29.64 4.09 24.85
N GLY A 20 29.83 5.12 24.00
CA GLY A 20 30.86 5.17 22.95
C GLY A 20 30.58 4.24 21.76
N GLY A 21 30.59 4.80 20.54
CA GLY A 21 30.33 4.10 19.26
C GLY A 21 31.38 3.06 18.83
N LYS A 22 31.89 2.26 19.77
CA LYS A 22 32.68 1.05 19.52
C LYS A 22 32.09 0.00 20.45
N GLY A 23 31.37 -0.99 19.89
CA GLY A 23 30.73 -2.07 20.65
C GLY A 23 31.68 -2.64 21.70
N ILE A 24 31.14 -3.04 22.87
CA ILE A 24 31.86 -3.45 24.09
C ILE A 24 33.22 -4.07 23.77
N THR A 25 34.23 -3.23 23.57
CA THR A 25 35.58 -3.70 23.30
C THR A 25 36.10 -4.05 24.68
N ASN A 26 36.37 -5.34 24.88
CA ASN A 26 37.12 -5.88 26.02
C ASN A 26 38.06 -4.82 26.58
N ALA A 27 37.98 -4.56 27.88
CA ALA A 27 38.75 -3.52 28.56
C ALA A 27 40.24 -3.67 28.25
N SER A 28 40.73 -3.00 27.21
CA SER A 28 42.13 -3.10 26.81
C SER A 28 42.97 -2.60 27.99
N SER A 29 44.10 -3.25 28.28
CA SER A 29 44.95 -2.88 29.43
C SER A 29 45.32 -1.39 29.44
N SER A 30 45.39 -0.75 28.27
CA SER A 30 45.57 0.70 28.11
C SER A 30 44.41 1.56 28.65
N ARG A 31 43.16 1.11 28.54
CA ARG A 31 41.98 1.82 29.08
C ARG A 31 41.85 1.68 30.60
N VAL A 32 42.23 0.53 31.16
CA VAL A 32 42.19 0.30 32.61
C VAL A 32 43.15 1.24 33.36
N ARG A 33 44.29 1.58 32.75
CA ARG A 33 45.27 2.52 33.33
C ARG A 33 44.72 3.94 33.49
N ALA A 34 43.91 4.42 32.55
CA ALA A 34 43.29 5.75 32.59
C ALA A 34 41.96 5.80 33.37
N ALA A 35 41.44 4.65 33.81
CA ALA A 35 40.13 4.59 34.45
C ALA A 35 40.11 5.22 35.86
N THR A 36 38.97 5.81 36.23
CA THR A 36 38.73 6.34 37.57
C THR A 36 38.40 5.21 38.55
N LYS A 37 38.65 5.42 39.86
CA LYS A 37 38.31 4.42 40.90
C LYS A 37 36.84 3.98 40.85
N PRO A 38 35.84 4.89 40.73
CA PRO A 38 34.43 4.49 40.62
C PRO A 38 34.15 3.60 39.41
N TRP A 39 34.76 3.90 38.26
CA TRP A 39 34.58 3.09 37.05
C TRP A 39 35.14 1.67 37.23
N VAL A 40 36.35 1.54 37.78
CA VAL A 40 36.99 0.22 38.01
C VAL A 40 36.17 -0.60 39.01
N THR A 41 35.71 0.03 40.09
CA THR A 41 34.80 -0.58 41.06
C THR A 41 33.52 -1.09 40.39
N ALA A 42 32.89 -0.27 39.54
CA ALA A 42 31.68 -0.65 38.82
C ALA A 42 31.90 -1.85 37.88
N GLN A 43 33.04 -1.92 37.17
CA GLN A 43 33.38 -3.06 36.33
C GLN A 43 33.61 -4.33 37.15
N LEU A 44 34.35 -4.23 38.27
CA LEU A 44 34.55 -5.38 39.16
C LEU A 44 33.21 -5.89 39.73
N GLN A 45 32.28 -4.99 40.05
CA GLN A 45 30.92 -5.36 40.47
C GLN A 45 30.12 -6.01 39.33
N LEU A 46 30.18 -5.44 38.12
CA LEU A 46 29.45 -5.93 36.94
C LEU A 46 29.81 -7.37 36.58
N TYR A 47 31.09 -7.74 36.69
CA TYR A 47 31.58 -9.09 36.42
C TYR A 47 31.66 -9.97 37.68
N GLU A 48 31.10 -9.53 38.81
CA GLU A 48 31.14 -10.23 40.11
C GLU A 48 32.56 -10.65 40.55
N ILE A 49 33.57 -9.87 40.17
CA ILE A 49 34.96 -10.14 40.56
C ILE A 49 35.13 -9.68 42.01
N PRO A 50 35.55 -10.55 42.96
CA PRO A 50 35.71 -10.15 44.35
C PRO A 50 36.78 -9.06 44.53
N PHE A 51 36.46 -8.02 45.30
CA PHE A 51 37.40 -6.95 45.66
C PHE A 51 37.00 -6.29 46.98
N GLN A 52 37.94 -5.57 47.61
CA GLN A 52 37.66 -4.74 48.78
C GLN A 52 37.40 -3.29 48.35
N LYS A 53 36.22 -2.73 48.67
CA LYS A 53 35.85 -1.35 48.29
C LYS A 53 36.81 -0.29 48.85
N SER A 54 37.42 -0.57 50.00
CA SER A 54 38.42 0.27 50.65
C SER A 54 39.79 0.24 49.97
N SER A 55 40.06 -0.72 49.07
CA SER A 55 41.35 -0.84 48.38
C SER A 55 41.75 0.44 47.62
N PRO A 56 43.06 0.77 47.56
CA PRO A 56 43.57 1.85 46.72
C PRO A 56 43.24 1.62 45.24
N ALA A 57 43.10 2.72 44.48
CA ALA A 57 42.74 2.65 43.06
C ALA A 57 43.73 1.79 42.23
N ALA A 58 45.01 1.81 42.57
CA ALA A 58 46.03 0.99 41.92
C ALA A 58 45.78 -0.52 42.11
N GLN A 59 45.36 -0.93 43.30
CA GLN A 59 45.06 -2.34 43.61
C GLN A 59 43.80 -2.81 42.87
N LEU A 60 42.75 -1.99 42.86
CA LEU A 60 41.52 -2.28 42.10
C LEU A 60 41.79 -2.41 40.59
N LYS A 61 42.64 -1.54 40.03
CA LYS A 61 43.07 -1.63 38.63
C LYS A 61 43.83 -2.93 38.36
N ALA A 62 44.78 -3.30 39.21
CA ALA A 62 45.53 -4.54 39.08
C ALA A 62 44.61 -5.78 39.15
N THR A 63 43.61 -5.77 40.03
CA THR A 63 42.58 -6.82 40.12
C THR A 63 41.80 -6.93 38.81
N LEU A 64 41.32 -5.82 38.27
CA LEU A 64 40.57 -5.80 37.00
C LEU A 64 41.44 -6.25 35.82
N GLU A 65 42.70 -5.77 35.71
CA GLU A 65 43.63 -6.21 34.66
C GLU A 65 43.90 -7.72 34.71
N THR A 66 44.03 -8.28 35.92
CA THR A 66 44.20 -9.72 36.11
C THR A 66 42.95 -10.49 35.69
N ALA A 67 41.77 -10.00 36.03
CA ALA A 67 40.50 -10.61 35.63
C ALA A 67 40.31 -10.59 34.10
N VAL A 68 40.68 -9.48 33.44
CA VAL A 68 40.67 -9.39 31.97
C VAL A 68 41.65 -10.39 31.35
N LYS A 69 42.91 -10.44 31.84
CA LYS A 69 43.93 -11.37 31.34
C LYS A 69 43.55 -12.84 31.51
N THR A 70 42.82 -13.17 32.58
CA THR A 70 42.33 -14.52 32.85
C THR A 70 41.00 -14.84 32.18
N GLY A 71 40.46 -13.92 31.37
CA GLY A 71 39.21 -14.13 30.63
C GLY A 71 37.94 -14.08 31.49
N LYS A 72 38.02 -13.70 32.78
CA LYS A 72 36.85 -13.59 33.67
C LYS A 72 35.86 -12.50 33.25
N CYS A 73 36.30 -11.55 32.43
CA CYS A 73 35.45 -10.53 31.82
C CYS A 73 34.84 -10.95 30.47
N ASN A 74 35.12 -12.17 29.98
CA ASN A 74 34.56 -12.65 28.70
C ASN A 74 33.15 -13.25 28.85
N SER A 75 32.67 -13.45 30.08
CA SER A 75 31.34 -13.96 30.38
C SER A 75 30.55 -12.94 31.19
N ILE A 76 29.26 -12.79 30.86
CA ILE A 76 28.32 -12.00 31.65
C ILE A 76 28.18 -12.66 33.03
N ALA A 77 28.18 -11.87 34.10
CA ALA A 77 27.99 -12.39 35.44
C ALA A 77 26.60 -13.05 35.57
N PRO A 78 26.46 -14.15 36.33
CA PRO A 78 25.17 -14.83 36.52
C PRO A 78 24.03 -13.90 36.96
N SER A 79 24.27 -12.93 37.85
CA SER A 79 23.24 -11.97 38.24
C SER A 79 22.80 -11.06 37.08
N VAL A 80 23.74 -10.61 36.25
CA VAL A 80 23.46 -9.77 35.07
C VAL A 80 22.72 -10.57 34.00
N ALA A 81 23.13 -11.82 33.76
CA ALA A 81 22.42 -12.73 32.85
C ALA A 81 20.99 -13.00 33.33
N SER A 82 20.79 -13.20 34.64
CA SER A 82 19.46 -13.40 35.23
C SER A 82 18.57 -12.14 35.08
N ILE A 83 19.14 -10.94 35.26
CA ILE A 83 18.42 -9.67 35.05
C ILE A 83 18.05 -9.50 33.57
N GLU A 84 18.96 -9.86 32.66
CA GLU A 84 18.70 -9.76 31.21
C GLU A 84 17.57 -10.71 30.79
N GLU A 85 17.60 -11.96 31.26
CA GLU A 85 16.56 -12.95 30.99
C GLU A 85 15.20 -12.52 31.54
N LEU A 86 15.14 -12.11 32.81
CA LEU A 86 13.92 -11.57 33.42
C LEU A 86 13.38 -10.35 32.66
N SER A 87 14.26 -9.45 32.21
CA SER A 87 13.87 -8.26 31.45
C SER A 87 13.33 -8.64 30.06
N ARG A 88 13.91 -9.65 29.42
CA ARG A 88 13.47 -10.18 28.13
C ARG A 88 12.10 -10.84 28.25
N GLU A 89 11.90 -11.67 29.27
CA GLU A 89 10.60 -12.30 29.57
C GLU A 89 9.52 -11.24 29.80
N LYS A 90 9.80 -10.24 30.64
CA LYS A 90 8.86 -9.14 30.89
C LYS A 90 8.54 -8.34 29.63
N CYS A 91 9.53 -8.07 28.79
CA CYS A 91 9.32 -7.39 27.51
C CYS A 91 8.43 -8.23 26.57
N GLN A 92 8.69 -9.53 26.48
CA GLN A 92 7.87 -10.44 25.66
C GLN A 92 6.43 -10.53 26.17
N GLU A 93 6.22 -10.60 27.49
CA GLU A 93 4.90 -10.58 28.10
C GLU A 93 4.16 -9.26 27.78
N GLN A 94 4.84 -8.12 27.89
CA GLN A 94 4.25 -6.82 27.53
C GLN A 94 3.86 -6.73 26.06
N LEU A 95 4.70 -7.25 25.15
CA LEU A 95 4.39 -7.31 23.72
C LEU A 95 3.17 -8.19 23.45
N ASN A 96 3.11 -9.38 24.05
CA ASN A 96 1.96 -10.28 23.91
C ASN A 96 0.68 -9.64 24.44
N ASN A 97 0.74 -8.98 25.61
CA ASN A 97 -0.40 -8.28 26.19
C ASN A 97 -0.85 -7.11 25.30
N HIS A 98 0.09 -6.35 24.73
CA HIS A 98 -0.22 -5.29 23.78
C HIS A 98 -0.91 -5.83 22.53
N ASP A 99 -0.39 -6.91 21.95
CA ASP A 99 -0.97 -7.55 20.78
C ASP A 99 -2.40 -8.02 21.05
N GLU A 100 -2.67 -8.61 22.22
CA GLU A 100 -4.03 -9.00 22.61
C GLU A 100 -4.98 -7.80 22.79
N VAL A 101 -4.50 -6.69 23.36
CA VAL A 101 -5.28 -5.45 23.45
C VAL A 101 -5.59 -4.90 22.06
N VAL A 102 -4.60 -4.87 21.16
CA VAL A 102 -4.77 -4.41 19.78
C VAL A 102 -5.75 -5.31 19.03
N LYS A 103 -5.64 -6.65 19.15
CA LYS A 103 -6.59 -7.60 18.54
C LYS A 103 -8.02 -7.37 19.03
N LYS A 104 -8.23 -7.22 20.34
CA LYS A 104 -9.55 -6.95 20.91
C LYS A 104 -10.12 -5.61 20.43
N TRP A 105 -9.30 -4.57 20.39
CA TRP A 105 -9.71 -3.27 19.87
C TRP A 105 -10.07 -3.35 18.38
N ARG A 106 -9.26 -4.02 17.56
CA ARG A 106 -9.53 -4.23 16.13
C ARG A 106 -10.83 -4.98 15.91
N ALA A 107 -11.07 -6.06 16.65
CA ALA A 107 -12.32 -6.81 16.56
C ALA A 107 -13.54 -5.95 16.95
N ALA A 108 -13.41 -5.14 18.01
CA ALA A 108 -14.46 -4.22 18.43
C ALA A 108 -14.75 -3.14 17.36
N GLU A 109 -13.73 -2.49 16.80
CA GLU A 109 -13.90 -1.51 15.72
C GLU A 109 -14.48 -2.13 14.45
N PHE A 110 -13.98 -3.30 14.06
CA PHE A 110 -14.47 -4.05 12.91
C PHE A 110 -15.97 -4.36 13.05
N SER A 111 -16.43 -4.74 14.24
CA SER A 111 -17.86 -5.04 14.51
C SER A 111 -18.79 -3.82 14.37
N LYS A 112 -18.26 -2.59 14.42
CA LYS A 112 -19.05 -1.35 14.27
C LYS A 112 -19.26 -0.97 12.80
N LEU A 113 -18.50 -1.57 11.88
CA LEU A 113 -18.60 -1.30 10.46
C LEU A 113 -19.89 -1.90 9.92
N LYS A 114 -20.53 -1.19 8.99
CA LYS A 114 -21.89 -1.52 8.51
C LYS A 114 -21.90 -2.20 7.15
N SER A 115 -20.84 -2.00 6.35
CA SER A 115 -20.78 -2.52 5.00
C SER A 115 -19.61 -3.48 4.83
N PRO A 116 -19.76 -4.54 4.00
CA PRO A 116 -18.65 -5.41 3.62
C PRO A 116 -17.45 -4.66 3.03
N SER A 117 -17.70 -3.52 2.36
CA SER A 117 -16.63 -2.69 1.79
C SER A 117 -15.79 -2.01 2.87
N ASP A 118 -16.45 -1.46 3.90
CA ASP A 118 -15.76 -0.82 5.03
C ASP A 118 -14.96 -1.85 5.83
N GLU A 119 -15.54 -3.03 6.03
CA GLU A 119 -14.90 -4.16 6.72
C GLU A 119 -13.64 -4.62 5.99
N ALA A 120 -13.74 -4.89 4.68
CA ALA A 120 -12.61 -5.28 3.85
C ALA A 120 -11.51 -4.20 3.78
N TYR A 121 -11.90 -2.91 3.77
CA TYR A 121 -10.95 -1.81 3.79
C TYR A 121 -10.23 -1.67 5.13
N PHE A 122 -10.94 -1.91 6.25
CA PHE A 122 -10.39 -1.76 7.60
C PHE A 122 -9.42 -2.90 7.95
N ASP A 123 -9.84 -4.15 7.81
CA ASP A 123 -9.01 -5.32 8.08
C ASP A 123 -9.39 -6.48 7.14
N PRO A 124 -8.63 -6.68 6.05
CA PRO A 124 -8.89 -7.77 5.10
C PRO A 124 -8.91 -9.16 5.76
N SER A 125 -8.13 -9.39 6.81
CA SER A 125 -8.05 -10.73 7.42
C SER A 125 -9.33 -11.04 8.21
N LEU A 126 -9.81 -10.07 9.00
CA LEU A 126 -11.09 -10.20 9.71
C LEU A 126 -12.29 -10.27 8.74
N PHE A 127 -12.23 -9.53 7.64
CA PHE A 127 -13.23 -9.63 6.56
C PHE A 127 -13.29 -11.05 5.98
N ILE A 128 -12.16 -11.60 5.56
CA ILE A 128 -12.11 -12.95 4.99
C ILE A 128 -12.57 -14.00 6.00
N ALA A 129 -12.15 -13.87 7.27
CA ALA A 129 -12.62 -14.74 8.34
C ALA A 129 -14.14 -14.69 8.54
N LYS A 130 -14.75 -13.50 8.46
CA LYS A 130 -16.19 -13.33 8.65
C LYS A 130 -17.01 -13.96 7.53
N TYR A 131 -16.61 -13.78 6.26
CA TYR A 131 -17.41 -14.18 5.10
C TYR A 131 -17.01 -15.51 4.47
N SER A 132 -15.78 -15.98 4.67
CA SER A 132 -15.23 -17.10 3.90
C SER A 132 -14.64 -18.23 4.73
N LEU A 133 -14.49 -18.09 6.06
CA LEU A 133 -13.94 -19.13 6.94
C LEU A 133 -14.93 -19.49 8.05
N GLU A 134 -14.86 -20.71 8.60
CA GLU A 134 -15.69 -21.10 9.76
C GLU A 134 -15.40 -20.24 11.00
N SER A 135 -14.11 -19.95 11.23
CA SER A 135 -13.58 -19.11 12.31
C SER A 135 -12.32 -18.35 11.84
N LEU A 136 -11.72 -17.51 12.70
CA LEU A 136 -10.59 -16.63 12.32
C LEU A 136 -9.44 -17.37 11.63
N ASP A 137 -9.12 -18.57 12.11
CA ASP A 137 -8.07 -19.45 11.57
C ASP A 137 -8.67 -20.80 11.12
N GLY A 138 -9.99 -20.83 10.88
CA GLY A 138 -10.73 -22.03 10.49
C GLY A 138 -10.57 -22.38 9.01
N PRO A 139 -11.06 -23.56 8.60
CA PRO A 139 -11.07 -23.93 7.19
C PRO A 139 -12.02 -23.02 6.38
N PRO A 140 -11.84 -22.96 5.05
CA PRO A 140 -12.77 -22.30 4.15
C PRO A 140 -14.20 -22.84 4.28
N ASP A 141 -15.17 -21.94 4.42
CA ASP A 141 -16.60 -22.25 4.55
C ASP A 141 -17.37 -21.66 3.36
N MET A 142 -17.63 -22.50 2.36
CA MET A 142 -18.40 -22.10 1.18
C MET A 142 -19.86 -21.75 1.51
N GLY A 143 -20.41 -22.28 2.62
CA GLY A 143 -21.80 -22.06 3.02
C GLY A 143 -22.07 -20.66 3.56
N LYS A 144 -21.05 -19.96 4.08
CA LYS A 144 -21.18 -18.57 4.56
C LYS A 144 -21.43 -17.57 3.44
N GLN A 145 -20.94 -17.87 2.25
CA GLN A 145 -21.01 -16.97 1.10
C GLN A 145 -21.37 -17.74 -0.16
N ASN A 146 -22.68 -17.94 -0.38
CA ASN A 146 -23.18 -18.60 -1.59
C ASN A 146 -23.11 -17.72 -2.85
N ASN A 147 -22.97 -16.41 -2.68
CA ASN A 147 -22.89 -15.43 -3.76
C ASN A 147 -21.65 -14.56 -3.59
N ALA A 148 -21.00 -14.21 -4.70
CA ALA A 148 -19.92 -13.26 -4.68
C ALA A 148 -20.35 -11.90 -4.08
N LEU A 149 -19.48 -11.30 -3.30
CA LEU A 149 -19.65 -9.99 -2.71
C LEU A 149 -19.06 -8.92 -3.63
N ILE A 150 -19.79 -7.82 -3.76
CA ILE A 150 -19.38 -6.65 -4.54
C ILE A 150 -18.96 -5.55 -3.57
N LEU A 151 -17.68 -5.20 -3.60
CA LEU A 151 -17.04 -4.26 -2.69
C LEU A 151 -16.68 -2.97 -3.44
N LYS A 152 -16.92 -1.81 -2.82
CA LYS A 152 -16.60 -0.50 -3.40
C LYS A 152 -15.28 0.01 -2.84
N LYS A 153 -14.39 0.49 -3.71
CA LYS A 153 -13.10 1.12 -3.34
C LYS A 153 -12.20 0.28 -2.45
N VAL A 154 -12.32 -1.05 -2.54
CA VAL A 154 -11.43 -2.00 -1.86
C VAL A 154 -10.38 -2.43 -2.86
N SER A 155 -9.14 -1.97 -2.68
CA SER A 155 -8.00 -2.40 -3.49
C SER A 155 -6.74 -2.42 -2.63
N GLY A 156 -5.73 -3.16 -3.09
CA GLY A 156 -4.40 -3.13 -2.47
C GLY A 156 -3.87 -4.52 -2.11
N ARG A 157 -2.54 -4.57 -2.00
CA ARG A 157 -1.76 -5.79 -1.83
C ARG A 157 -2.16 -6.60 -0.59
N ALA A 158 -2.53 -5.94 0.50
CA ALA A 158 -2.94 -6.64 1.72
C ALA A 158 -4.22 -7.45 1.52
N PHE A 159 -5.21 -6.89 0.82
CA PHE A 159 -6.46 -7.58 0.50
C PHE A 159 -6.21 -8.72 -0.49
N GLU A 160 -5.43 -8.48 -1.55
CA GLU A 160 -5.02 -9.51 -2.51
C GLU A 160 -4.36 -10.71 -1.84
N MET A 161 -3.39 -10.46 -0.97
CA MET A 161 -2.70 -11.52 -0.22
C MET A 161 -3.64 -12.27 0.72
N ALA A 162 -4.62 -11.59 1.34
CA ALA A 162 -5.60 -12.23 2.21
C ALA A 162 -6.50 -13.20 1.42
N VAL A 163 -6.97 -12.79 0.23
CA VAL A 163 -7.77 -13.63 -0.67
C VAL A 163 -6.97 -14.83 -1.15
N GLN A 164 -5.73 -14.62 -1.63
CA GLN A 164 -4.88 -15.68 -2.19
C GLN A 164 -4.51 -16.78 -1.18
N ARG A 165 -4.61 -16.52 0.12
CA ARG A 165 -4.35 -17.52 1.17
C ARG A 165 -5.48 -18.53 1.31
N ILE A 166 -6.67 -18.25 0.78
CA ILE A 166 -7.85 -19.10 0.94
C ILE A 166 -8.07 -19.92 -0.34
N PRO A 167 -7.89 -21.24 -0.32
CA PRO A 167 -8.10 -22.08 -1.49
C PRO A 167 -9.52 -21.96 -2.06
N GLY A 168 -9.64 -21.77 -3.37
CA GLY A 168 -10.91 -21.65 -4.10
C GLY A 168 -11.58 -20.27 -4.02
N LEU A 169 -11.06 -19.35 -3.21
CA LEU A 169 -11.53 -17.97 -3.15
C LEU A 169 -10.81 -17.13 -4.21
N VAL A 170 -11.58 -16.38 -5.01
CA VAL A 170 -11.06 -15.56 -6.10
C VAL A 170 -11.56 -14.14 -5.93
N ALA A 171 -10.70 -13.17 -6.29
CA ALA A 171 -11.10 -11.77 -6.37
C ALA A 171 -10.74 -11.16 -7.72
N ARG A 172 -11.66 -10.40 -8.28
CA ARG A 172 -11.44 -9.48 -9.39
C ARG A 172 -11.37 -8.07 -8.82
N ILE A 173 -10.18 -7.49 -8.81
CA ILE A 173 -9.93 -6.20 -8.18
C ILE A 173 -9.72 -5.16 -9.28
N THR A 174 -10.52 -4.10 -9.22
CA THR A 174 -10.33 -2.90 -10.03
C THR A 174 -10.22 -1.70 -9.10
N ARG A 175 -10.01 -0.51 -9.66
CA ARG A 175 -9.86 0.72 -8.86
C ARG A 175 -11.08 1.01 -8.00
N ASP A 176 -12.28 0.88 -8.58
CA ASP A 176 -13.52 1.34 -7.97
C ASP A 176 -14.39 0.20 -7.43
N LEU A 177 -14.20 -1.01 -7.99
CA LEU A 177 -15.02 -2.17 -7.67
C LEU A 177 -14.15 -3.41 -7.51
N THR A 178 -14.44 -4.18 -6.47
CA THR A 178 -13.83 -5.48 -6.23
C THR A 178 -14.93 -6.51 -6.07
N VAL A 179 -14.83 -7.60 -6.81
CA VAL A 179 -15.72 -8.74 -6.66
C VAL A 179 -14.94 -9.86 -6.04
N ILE A 180 -15.42 -10.40 -4.93
CA ILE A 180 -14.82 -11.54 -4.24
C ILE A 180 -15.85 -12.66 -4.12
N GLY A 181 -15.47 -13.88 -4.46
CA GLY A 181 -16.34 -15.04 -4.33
C GLY A 181 -15.61 -16.33 -4.62
N TRP A 182 -16.27 -17.44 -4.36
CA TRP A 182 -15.75 -18.76 -4.73
C TRP A 182 -15.67 -18.89 -6.25
N GLU A 183 -14.70 -19.66 -6.73
CA GLU A 183 -14.43 -19.87 -8.16
C GLU A 183 -15.68 -20.28 -8.97
N ASN A 184 -16.55 -21.10 -8.40
CA ASN A 184 -17.80 -21.55 -9.04
C ASN A 184 -18.94 -20.49 -9.03
N SER A 185 -18.76 -19.39 -8.31
CA SER A 185 -19.77 -18.34 -8.11
C SER A 185 -19.33 -16.96 -8.61
N ILE A 186 -18.03 -16.79 -8.91
CA ILE A 186 -17.43 -15.50 -9.24
C ILE A 186 -18.03 -14.88 -10.49
N GLU A 187 -18.32 -15.67 -11.52
CA GLU A 187 -18.88 -15.17 -12.79
C GLU A 187 -20.25 -14.49 -12.61
N ARG A 188 -21.14 -15.05 -11.79
CA ARG A 188 -22.42 -14.40 -11.46
C ARG A 188 -22.22 -13.11 -10.68
N GLY A 189 -21.18 -13.09 -9.85
CA GLY A 189 -20.71 -11.89 -9.15
C GLY A 189 -20.25 -10.80 -10.10
N LEU A 190 -19.47 -11.16 -11.12
CA LEU A 190 -19.00 -10.24 -12.15
C LEU A 190 -20.15 -9.69 -12.98
N ASP A 191 -21.13 -10.52 -13.37
CA ASP A 191 -22.34 -10.07 -14.06
C ASP A 191 -23.11 -9.04 -13.22
N SER A 192 -23.32 -9.36 -11.93
CA SER A 192 -24.03 -8.49 -11.00
C SER A 192 -23.27 -7.17 -10.77
N ALA A 193 -21.96 -7.25 -10.57
CA ALA A 193 -21.09 -6.10 -10.39
C ALA A 193 -21.08 -5.20 -11.62
N PHE A 194 -20.92 -5.77 -12.80
CA PHE A 194 -20.96 -5.05 -14.07
C PHE A 194 -22.29 -4.33 -14.26
N ALA A 195 -23.41 -4.98 -13.94
CA ALA A 195 -24.74 -4.37 -13.99
C ALA A 195 -24.95 -3.23 -12.98
N THR A 196 -24.20 -3.22 -11.87
CA THR A 196 -24.26 -2.15 -10.86
C THR A 196 -23.39 -0.94 -11.18
N ILE A 197 -22.51 -1.02 -12.20
CA ILE A 197 -21.75 0.14 -12.67
C ILE A 197 -22.78 1.15 -13.21
N SER A 198 -22.93 2.25 -12.48
CA SER A 198 -23.99 3.25 -12.66
C SER A 198 -23.38 4.64 -12.82
N SER A 199 -24.23 5.64 -13.04
CA SER A 199 -23.83 7.04 -13.24
C SER A 199 -23.08 7.67 -12.07
N ASP A 200 -23.08 7.04 -10.89
CA ASP A 200 -22.39 7.56 -9.70
C ASP A 200 -20.88 7.26 -9.71
N CYS A 201 -20.36 6.68 -10.79
CA CYS A 201 -18.93 6.52 -11.01
C CYS A 201 -18.23 7.88 -11.14
N GLN A 202 -17.03 8.01 -10.58
CA GLN A 202 -16.21 9.22 -10.70
C GLN A 202 -15.79 9.51 -12.15
N PHE A 203 -15.81 8.47 -12.99
CA PHE A 203 -15.39 8.51 -14.39
C PHE A 203 -16.56 8.14 -15.32
N ASP A 204 -16.37 8.36 -16.63
CA ASP A 204 -17.31 7.90 -17.65
C ASP A 204 -17.64 6.40 -17.46
N ILE A 205 -18.94 6.09 -17.53
CA ILE A 205 -19.47 4.75 -17.26
C ILE A 205 -18.83 3.72 -18.20
N ARG A 206 -18.66 4.04 -19.48
CA ARG A 206 -18.14 3.09 -20.50
C ARG A 206 -16.67 2.80 -20.26
N THR A 207 -15.91 3.81 -19.85
CA THR A 207 -14.53 3.62 -19.39
C THR A 207 -14.48 2.71 -18.16
N THR A 208 -15.37 2.94 -17.19
CA THR A 208 -15.43 2.13 -15.97
C THR A 208 -15.78 0.67 -16.28
N GLU A 209 -16.76 0.45 -17.15
CA GLU A 209 -17.16 -0.87 -17.63
C GLU A 209 -16.03 -1.60 -18.36
N SER A 210 -15.35 -0.91 -19.30
CA SER A 210 -14.22 -1.51 -20.02
C SER A 210 -13.07 -1.90 -19.10
N ASN A 211 -12.79 -1.07 -18.08
CA ASN A 211 -11.73 -1.33 -17.11
C ASN A 211 -12.09 -2.50 -16.17
N PHE A 212 -13.36 -2.59 -15.80
CA PHE A 212 -13.84 -3.63 -14.90
C PHE A 212 -13.76 -5.02 -15.54
N ASP A 213 -14.45 -5.18 -16.67
CA ASP A 213 -14.51 -6.43 -17.41
C ASP A 213 -14.63 -6.15 -18.92
N PHE A 214 -13.51 -6.32 -19.61
CA PHE A 214 -13.40 -6.10 -21.04
C PHE A 214 -14.38 -6.93 -21.85
N ASP A 215 -14.55 -8.21 -21.50
CA ASP A 215 -15.31 -9.15 -22.31
C ASP A 215 -16.81 -8.86 -22.17
N ARG A 216 -17.26 -8.47 -20.97
CA ARG A 216 -18.62 -7.95 -20.71
C ARG A 216 -18.85 -6.59 -21.37
N PHE A 217 -17.86 -5.70 -21.38
CA PHE A 217 -17.91 -4.45 -22.12
C PHE A 217 -18.09 -4.69 -23.63
N MET A 218 -17.28 -5.57 -24.23
CA MET A 218 -17.40 -5.94 -25.63
C MET A 218 -18.76 -6.57 -25.92
N ALA A 219 -19.22 -7.47 -25.05
CA ALA A 219 -20.55 -8.08 -25.12
C ALA A 219 -21.66 -7.02 -25.07
N LYS A 220 -21.55 -6.01 -24.20
CA LYS A 220 -22.58 -4.98 -24.04
C LYS A 220 -22.70 -4.06 -25.25
N PHE A 221 -21.60 -3.61 -25.84
CA PHE A 221 -21.65 -2.58 -26.88
C PHE A 221 -21.43 -3.09 -28.31
N PHE A 222 -20.70 -4.19 -28.49
CA PHE A 222 -20.21 -4.60 -29.80
C PHE A 222 -20.63 -6.01 -30.23
N LEU A 223 -21.01 -6.89 -29.31
CA LEU A 223 -21.38 -8.28 -29.62
C LEU A 223 -22.84 -8.59 -29.26
N ASP A 224 -23.37 -9.70 -29.76
CA ASP A 224 -24.69 -10.24 -29.41
C ASP A 224 -24.70 -11.09 -28.11
N GLY A 225 -23.64 -10.99 -27.30
CA GLY A 225 -23.48 -11.69 -26.03
C GLY A 225 -22.02 -11.85 -25.66
N LEU A 226 -21.75 -12.54 -24.54
CA LEU A 226 -20.39 -12.95 -24.17
C LEU A 226 -19.87 -13.94 -25.23
N ASN A 227 -18.70 -13.64 -25.81
CA ASN A 227 -18.13 -14.38 -26.95
C ASN A 227 -19.08 -14.47 -28.16
N GLY A 228 -19.98 -13.49 -28.27
CA GLY A 228 -20.97 -13.40 -29.33
C GLY A 228 -20.38 -12.98 -30.67
N LYS A 229 -21.24 -12.97 -31.70
CA LYS A 229 -20.92 -12.42 -33.02
C LYS A 229 -20.92 -10.89 -32.98
N PRO A 230 -20.11 -10.25 -33.85
CA PRO A 230 -20.14 -8.81 -34.05
C PRO A 230 -21.56 -8.31 -34.40
N ASN A 231 -22.04 -7.28 -33.70
CA ASN A 231 -23.35 -6.68 -33.93
C ASN A 231 -23.23 -5.15 -34.12
N PRO A 232 -22.97 -4.68 -35.35
CA PRO A 232 -22.83 -3.26 -35.66
C PRO A 232 -24.09 -2.41 -35.37
N ARG A 233 -25.25 -3.05 -35.22
CA ARG A 233 -26.53 -2.34 -34.97
C ARG A 233 -26.74 -2.03 -33.49
N LYS A 234 -25.97 -2.64 -32.59
CA LYS A 234 -26.16 -2.49 -31.14
C LYS A 234 -25.77 -1.09 -30.65
N TYR A 235 -24.70 -0.54 -31.20
CA TYR A 235 -24.21 0.77 -30.84
C TYR A 235 -23.55 1.44 -32.05
N SER A 236 -24.20 2.44 -32.63
CA SER A 236 -23.76 3.10 -33.87
C SER A 236 -22.85 4.30 -33.67
N GLU A 237 -22.72 4.79 -32.43
CA GLU A 237 -21.87 5.93 -32.10
C GLU A 237 -20.50 5.47 -31.60
N PRO A 238 -19.41 6.19 -31.89
CA PRO A 238 -18.12 5.87 -31.31
C PRO A 238 -18.10 6.10 -29.79
N ILE A 239 -17.49 5.17 -29.06
CA ILE A 239 -17.28 5.25 -27.61
C ILE A 239 -15.88 5.80 -27.34
N ASP A 240 -15.80 6.78 -26.45
CA ASP A 240 -14.51 7.32 -25.97
C ASP A 240 -14.14 6.65 -24.65
N LEU A 241 -12.92 6.15 -24.58
CA LEU A 241 -12.35 5.51 -23.41
C LEU A 241 -11.15 6.32 -22.90
N TYR A 242 -11.15 6.63 -21.60
CA TYR A 242 -10.09 7.40 -20.96
C TYR A 242 -8.82 6.55 -20.75
N PRO A 243 -7.63 7.17 -20.63
CA PRO A 243 -6.29 6.54 -20.62
C PRO A 243 -5.98 5.55 -19.49
N PHE A 244 -6.91 5.20 -18.62
CA PHE A 244 -6.66 4.33 -17.46
C PHE A 244 -6.45 2.84 -17.83
N LEU A 245 -6.17 2.55 -19.10
CA LEU A 245 -6.20 1.23 -19.70
C LEU A 245 -4.79 0.63 -19.82
N ASP A 246 -4.47 -0.32 -18.93
CA ASP A 246 -3.53 -1.41 -19.24
C ASP A 246 -4.08 -2.33 -20.34
N GLN A 247 -5.36 -2.17 -20.70
CA GLN A 247 -6.07 -3.01 -21.68
C GLN A 247 -6.09 -2.45 -23.10
N ASN A 248 -5.39 -1.34 -23.39
CA ASN A 248 -5.38 -0.76 -24.75
C ASN A 248 -4.93 -1.79 -25.80
N GLN A 249 -3.93 -2.61 -25.48
CA GLN A 249 -3.48 -3.68 -26.37
C GLN A 249 -4.56 -4.77 -26.56
N LYS A 250 -5.31 -5.11 -25.50
CA LYS A 250 -6.43 -6.07 -25.58
C LYS A 250 -7.54 -5.53 -26.48
N LEU A 251 -7.87 -4.24 -26.37
CA LEU A 251 -8.86 -3.59 -27.21
C LEU A 251 -8.44 -3.52 -28.68
N GLU A 252 -7.19 -3.18 -28.96
CA GLU A 252 -6.65 -3.18 -30.33
C GLU A 252 -6.63 -4.58 -30.93
N ALA A 253 -6.23 -5.59 -30.16
CA ALA A 253 -6.27 -6.99 -30.59
C ALA A 253 -7.71 -7.46 -30.88
N ALA A 254 -8.67 -7.08 -30.04
CA ALA A 254 -10.09 -7.40 -30.26
C ALA A 254 -10.65 -6.68 -31.50
N ALA A 255 -10.32 -5.41 -31.70
CA ALA A 255 -10.76 -4.68 -32.89
C ALA A 255 -10.13 -5.22 -34.18
N ALA A 256 -8.88 -5.67 -34.13
CA ALA A 256 -8.23 -6.32 -35.27
C ALA A 256 -8.88 -7.66 -35.64
N SER A 257 -9.45 -8.40 -34.67
CA SER A 257 -10.10 -9.68 -34.91
C SER A 257 -11.59 -9.57 -35.27
N ILE A 258 -12.23 -8.42 -35.03
CA ILE A 258 -13.66 -8.20 -35.28
C ILE A 258 -13.85 -7.41 -36.58
N PRO A 259 -14.44 -8.00 -37.64
CA PRO A 259 -14.67 -7.32 -38.91
C PRO A 259 -15.50 -6.04 -38.75
N GLY A 260 -14.95 -4.93 -39.24
CA GLY A 260 -15.62 -3.62 -39.23
C GLY A 260 -15.45 -2.82 -37.93
N LEU A 261 -15.00 -3.42 -36.82
CA LEU A 261 -14.69 -2.66 -35.62
C LEU A 261 -13.35 -1.93 -35.81
N LYS A 262 -13.31 -0.67 -35.43
CA LYS A 262 -12.13 0.18 -35.56
C LYS A 262 -11.81 0.83 -34.22
N VAL A 263 -10.52 1.05 -34.00
CA VAL A 263 -9.98 1.76 -32.83
C VAL A 263 -9.06 2.85 -33.34
N CYS A 264 -9.16 4.05 -32.78
CA CYS A 264 -8.18 5.11 -33.00
C CYS A 264 -7.77 5.74 -31.66
N ARG A 265 -6.50 6.13 -31.57
CA ARG A 265 -5.97 6.85 -30.41
C ARG A 265 -5.88 8.33 -30.71
N VAL A 266 -6.25 9.14 -29.73
CA VAL A 266 -6.23 10.60 -29.83
C VAL A 266 -5.61 11.17 -28.57
N LYS A 267 -4.79 12.21 -28.72
CA LYS A 267 -4.26 12.95 -27.56
C LYS A 267 -5.27 14.03 -27.21
N GLY A 268 -5.83 13.96 -26.01
CA GLY A 268 -6.65 15.04 -25.45
C GLY A 268 -5.85 15.90 -24.47
N ARG A 269 -6.58 16.62 -23.61
CA ARG A 269 -6.03 17.59 -22.65
C ARG A 269 -4.95 16.96 -21.75
N SER A 270 -3.89 17.72 -21.45
CA SER A 270 -2.83 17.32 -20.51
C SER A 270 -2.01 16.08 -20.94
N SER A 271 -1.79 15.87 -22.24
CA SER A 271 -1.09 14.69 -22.80
C SER A 271 -1.78 13.34 -22.55
N LEU A 272 -3.02 13.34 -22.06
CA LEU A 272 -3.82 12.13 -21.87
C LEU A 272 -4.19 11.56 -23.24
N THR A 273 -3.95 10.26 -23.43
CA THR A 273 -4.31 9.56 -24.68
C THR A 273 -5.64 8.84 -24.50
N PHE A 274 -6.66 9.26 -25.24
CA PHE A 274 -7.96 8.63 -25.29
C PHE A 274 -7.98 7.57 -26.40
N THR A 275 -8.79 6.54 -26.19
CA THR A 275 -9.03 5.50 -27.18
C THR A 275 -10.48 5.58 -27.62
N ILE A 276 -10.72 5.82 -28.91
CA ILE A 276 -12.05 5.85 -29.50
C ILE A 276 -12.28 4.52 -30.22
N VAL A 277 -13.41 3.86 -29.95
CA VAL A 277 -13.79 2.59 -30.57
C VAL A 277 -15.19 2.67 -31.19
N GLY A 278 -15.36 2.12 -32.40
CA GLY A 278 -16.67 2.06 -33.05
C GLY A 278 -16.62 1.42 -34.44
N TRP A 279 -17.79 1.29 -35.07
CA TRP A 279 -17.95 0.62 -36.38
C TRP A 279 -17.73 1.54 -37.59
N ASP A 280 -18.09 2.82 -37.43
CA ASP A 280 -18.11 3.76 -38.55
C ASP A 280 -16.79 4.53 -38.62
N SER A 281 -15.99 4.21 -39.64
CA SER A 281 -14.68 4.84 -39.86
C SER A 281 -14.79 6.35 -40.05
N TYR A 282 -15.86 6.85 -40.66
CA TYR A 282 -16.07 8.28 -40.87
C TYR A 282 -16.36 8.99 -39.55
N LYS A 283 -17.24 8.44 -38.72
CA LYS A 283 -17.51 9.00 -37.38
C LYS A 283 -16.27 8.98 -36.48
N LEU A 284 -15.45 7.92 -36.55
CA LEU A 284 -14.18 7.88 -35.80
C LEU A 284 -13.22 9.00 -36.25
N VAL A 285 -13.12 9.25 -37.56
CA VAL A 285 -12.28 10.33 -38.10
C VAL A 285 -12.80 11.70 -37.68
N LEU A 286 -14.13 11.93 -37.74
CA LEU A 286 -14.73 13.18 -37.27
C LEU A 286 -14.42 13.43 -35.80
N LYS A 287 -14.67 12.43 -34.94
CA LYS A 287 -14.42 12.55 -33.51
C LYS A 287 -12.95 12.76 -33.18
N LYS A 288 -12.05 12.09 -33.92
CA LYS A 288 -10.62 12.35 -33.82
C LYS A 288 -10.26 13.80 -34.17
N LYS A 289 -10.87 14.36 -35.22
CA LYS A 289 -10.66 15.76 -35.62
C LYS A 289 -11.13 16.72 -34.54
N GLU A 290 -12.28 16.45 -33.90
CA GLU A 290 -12.79 17.26 -32.77
C GLU A 290 -11.78 17.32 -31.61
N PHE A 291 -11.18 16.18 -31.22
CA PHE A 291 -10.14 16.16 -30.18
C PHE A 291 -8.86 16.91 -30.61
N GLU A 292 -8.47 16.82 -31.88
CA GLU A 292 -7.30 17.53 -32.41
C GLU A 292 -7.53 19.05 -32.47
N GLU A 293 -8.74 19.49 -32.85
CA GLU A 293 -9.13 20.90 -32.88
C GLU A 293 -9.23 21.48 -31.46
N GLU A 294 -9.80 20.75 -30.51
CA GLU A 294 -9.85 21.17 -29.10
C GLU A 294 -8.45 21.34 -28.52
N ARG A 295 -7.54 20.38 -28.78
CA ARG A 295 -6.14 20.48 -28.36
C ARG A 295 -5.45 21.69 -28.98
N ALA A 296 -5.65 21.94 -30.28
CA ALA A 296 -5.04 23.10 -30.94
C ALA A 296 -5.53 24.43 -30.34
N ARG A 297 -6.80 24.49 -29.91
CA ARG A 297 -7.36 25.64 -29.20
C ARG A 297 -6.71 25.85 -27.83
N GLU A 298 -6.57 24.78 -27.05
CA GLU A 298 -5.91 24.82 -25.74
C GLU A 298 -4.43 25.20 -25.84
N GLU A 299 -3.69 24.63 -26.81
CA GLU A 299 -2.28 24.98 -27.05
C GLU A 299 -2.12 26.45 -27.43
N ALA A 300 -3.07 27.01 -28.19
CA ALA A 300 -3.08 28.43 -28.53
C ALA A 300 -3.38 29.33 -27.32
N GLU A 301 -4.30 28.91 -26.45
CA GLU A 301 -4.62 29.60 -25.19
C GLU A 301 -3.42 29.60 -24.23
N GLU A 302 -2.81 28.44 -23.99
CA GLU A 302 -1.63 28.32 -23.12
C GLU A 302 -0.43 29.13 -23.68
N ALA A 303 -0.24 29.13 -25.00
CA ALA A 303 0.79 29.96 -25.63
C ALA A 303 0.50 31.46 -25.50
N ALA A 304 -0.78 31.86 -25.55
CA ALA A 304 -1.19 33.25 -25.33
C ALA A 304 -0.94 33.68 -23.87
N GLU A 305 -1.32 32.85 -22.89
CA GLU A 305 -1.08 33.08 -21.47
C GLU A 305 0.42 33.20 -21.16
N LYS A 306 1.23 32.27 -21.65
CA LYS A 306 2.70 32.32 -21.50
C LYS A 306 3.31 33.58 -22.12
N LYS A 307 2.78 34.01 -23.26
CA LYS A 307 3.23 35.25 -23.91
C LYS A 307 2.87 36.47 -23.07
N THR A 308 1.67 36.52 -22.50
CA THR A 308 1.28 37.62 -21.59
C THR A 308 2.13 37.64 -20.32
N GLU A 309 2.37 36.49 -19.69
CA GLU A 309 3.24 36.40 -18.50
C GLU A 309 4.68 36.83 -18.81
N MET A 310 5.20 36.44 -19.97
CA MET A 310 6.55 36.83 -20.41
C MET A 310 6.64 38.34 -20.65
N GLU A 311 5.63 38.95 -21.27
CA GLU A 311 5.56 40.40 -21.49
C GLU A 311 5.45 41.15 -20.16
N GLU A 312 4.60 40.71 -19.23
CA GLU A 312 4.49 41.33 -17.89
C GLU A 312 5.82 41.28 -17.15
N ARG A 313 6.48 40.12 -17.14
CA ARG A 313 7.80 39.95 -16.51
C ARG A 313 8.88 40.81 -17.17
N TRP A 314 8.81 40.98 -18.49
CA TRP A 314 9.69 41.88 -19.23
C TRP A 314 9.46 43.34 -18.83
N GLN A 315 8.20 43.79 -18.77
CA GLN A 315 7.82 45.14 -18.36
C GLN A 315 8.25 45.45 -16.91
N GLU A 316 8.13 44.48 -15.99
CA GLU A 316 8.62 44.64 -14.62
C GLU A 316 10.14 44.80 -14.55
N THR A 317 10.88 44.11 -15.41
CA THR A 317 12.36 44.19 -15.47
C THR A 317 12.85 45.54 -15.99
N LEU A 318 12.06 46.25 -16.79
CA LEU A 318 12.42 47.56 -17.35
C LEU A 318 12.16 48.73 -16.38
N LYS A 319 11.23 48.60 -15.42
CA LYS A 319 10.88 49.66 -14.45
C LYS A 319 12.06 50.22 -13.62
N PRO A 320 13.06 49.44 -13.17
CA PRO A 320 14.19 49.96 -12.39
C PRO A 320 15.20 50.77 -13.23
N ILE A 321 15.25 50.57 -14.55
CA ILE A 321 16.25 51.20 -15.43
C ILE A 321 15.85 52.64 -15.81
N MET A 322 14.57 52.98 -15.70
CA MET A 322 14.03 54.31 -16.07
C MET A 322 13.95 55.33 -14.91
N ASN A 323 14.36 54.96 -13.69
CA ASN A 323 14.34 55.83 -12.50
C ASN A 323 15.74 56.39 -12.13
N ILE A 324 16.64 56.52 -13.10
CA ILE A 324 17.95 57.19 -12.99
C ILE A 324 17.97 58.39 -13.93
#